data_AF-A0A1H8UY31-F1
#
_entry.id   AF-A0A1H8UY31-F1
#
_cell.length_a   1.000
_cell.length_b   1.000
_cell.length_c   1.000
_cell.angle_alpha   90.00
_cell.angle_beta   90.00
_cell.angle_gamma   90.00
#
_symmetry.space_group_name_H-M   'P 1'
#
loop_
_entity.id
_entity.type
_entity.pdbx_description
1 polymer ?
#
loop_
_entity_poly.entity_id
_entity_poly.type
_entity_poly.pdbx_seq_one_letter_code
_entity_poly.pdbx_strand_id
1 'polypeptide(L)'
;MTTDQRWGRSCCDRAAKVRRAPRRNLPRTGAGRPALSLVPGSDTRRVGLSELTGAPMPADVRGAIVTPSGGGLTASWLPLSAPDRVPPGRVLLSWTPAGPEQMDVTAHLGLPGGRVLLAMWPGLRGDWSTVVRPTVTEVAGLHSALRLATLVAERLGG
;
A
#
# COMPACT_ATOMS: atom_id res chain seq x y z
N MET A 1 14.94 -23.12 51.51
CA MET A 1 13.93 -23.30 52.57
C MET A 1 12.89 -22.20 52.36
N THR A 2 11.82 -22.53 51.62
CA THR A 2 10.40 -22.60 52.09
C THR A 2 9.88 -21.22 52.49
N THR A 3 8.85 -20.61 51.90
CA THR A 3 7.53 -21.00 51.33
C THR A 3 7.11 -19.89 50.33
N ASP A 4 6.04 -19.88 49.53
CA ASP A 4 4.73 -20.50 49.57
C ASP A 4 4.14 -20.42 48.14
N GLN A 5 3.58 -21.53 47.65
CA GLN A 5 2.70 -21.57 46.49
C GLN A 5 1.26 -21.64 47.00
N ARG A 6 0.38 -20.73 46.58
CA ARG A 6 -1.06 -21.01 46.46
C ARG A 6 -1.85 -19.80 45.95
N TRP A 7 -2.23 -19.84 44.68
CA TRP A 7 -3.53 -19.32 44.27
C TRP A 7 -4.17 -20.37 43.37
N GLY A 8 -5.15 -21.06 43.94
CA GLY A 8 -6.01 -22.00 43.25
C GLY A 8 -7.39 -21.39 43.01
N ARG A 9 -8.12 -22.12 42.16
CA ARG A 9 -9.57 -22.09 41.88
C ARG A 9 -9.98 -21.03 40.86
N SER A 10 -10.44 -21.40 39.66
CA SER A 10 -11.57 -22.27 39.27
C SER A 10 -12.92 -21.56 39.34
N CYS A 11 -13.70 -21.80 38.29
CA CYS A 11 -15.10 -21.42 38.02
C CYS A 11 -15.23 -20.02 37.38
N CYS A 12 -15.74 -19.87 36.15
CA CYS A 12 -17.06 -20.35 35.75
C CYS A 12 -17.12 -20.82 34.29
N ASP A 13 -17.50 -22.09 34.11
CA ASP A 13 -18.26 -22.55 32.96
C ASP A 13 -19.64 -21.89 32.94
N ARG A 14 -20.05 -21.37 31.78
CA ARG A 14 -21.47 -21.20 31.48
C ARG A 14 -21.73 -21.53 30.01
N ALA A 15 -21.94 -22.82 29.78
CA ALA A 15 -22.55 -23.33 28.56
C ALA A 15 -23.99 -22.77 28.44
N ALA A 16 -24.22 -21.93 27.44
CA ALA A 16 -25.57 -21.52 27.07
C ALA A 16 -26.21 -22.58 26.16
N LYS A 17 -27.34 -23.11 26.64
CA LYS A 17 -28.14 -24.16 26.01
C LYS A 17 -28.63 -23.74 24.62
N VAL A 18 -28.41 -24.64 23.66
CA VAL A 18 -29.05 -24.73 22.35
C VAL A 18 -30.57 -24.71 22.50
N ARG A 19 -31.24 -23.77 21.80
CA ARG A 19 -32.67 -23.85 21.49
C ARG A 19 -32.84 -24.01 19.98
N ARG A 20 -33.34 -25.18 19.57
CA ARG A 20 -33.77 -25.48 18.20
C ARG A 20 -35.10 -24.75 17.93
N ALA A 21 -35.18 -24.07 16.79
CA ALA A 21 -36.42 -23.58 16.18
C ALA A 21 -36.55 -24.18 14.76
N PRO A 22 -37.78 -24.28 14.21
CA PRO A 22 -38.13 -25.30 13.22
C PRO A 22 -37.74 -24.94 11.78
N ARG A 23 -37.50 -26.00 11.00
CA ARG A 23 -37.30 -25.98 9.54
C ARG A 23 -38.50 -25.34 8.83
N ARG A 24 -38.24 -24.34 7.98
CA ARG A 24 -39.08 -24.03 6.82
C ARG A 24 -38.22 -24.05 5.56
N ASN A 25 -38.69 -24.81 4.58
CA ASN A 25 -38.02 -25.11 3.32
C ASN A 25 -37.98 -23.89 2.39
N LEU A 26 -36.85 -23.75 1.69
CA LEU A 26 -36.62 -22.81 0.58
C LEU A 26 -37.52 -23.12 -0.63
N PRO A 27 -37.81 -22.11 -1.47
CA PRO A 27 -37.89 -22.30 -2.91
C PRO A 27 -36.51 -22.15 -3.57
N ARG A 28 -36.13 -23.14 -4.40
CA ARG A 28 -34.99 -23.11 -5.32
C ARG A 28 -35.45 -22.59 -6.69
N THR A 29 -34.88 -21.47 -7.14
CA THR A 29 -34.52 -21.10 -8.54
C THR A 29 -34.16 -19.62 -8.56
N GLY A 30 -33.13 -19.11 -9.23
CA GLY A 30 -32.15 -19.71 -10.12
C GLY A 30 -30.87 -18.86 -10.13
N ALA A 31 -29.85 -19.39 -10.79
CA ALA A 31 -28.51 -18.82 -10.90
C ALA A 31 -28.53 -17.38 -11.43
N GLY A 32 -27.76 -16.50 -10.79
CA GLY A 32 -27.61 -15.12 -11.22
C GLY A 32 -26.64 -14.33 -10.34
N ARG A 33 -25.34 -14.60 -10.52
CA ARG A 33 -24.17 -13.84 -10.04
C ARG A 33 -24.02 -13.70 -8.51
N PRO A 34 -22.88 -14.10 -7.91
CA PRO A 34 -22.54 -13.57 -6.61
C PRO A 34 -22.43 -12.05 -6.76
N ALA A 35 -23.28 -11.32 -6.04
CA ALA A 35 -23.09 -9.90 -5.82
C ALA A 35 -21.73 -9.78 -5.13
N LEU A 36 -20.73 -9.36 -5.91
CA LEU A 36 -19.46 -8.91 -5.37
C LEU A 36 -19.82 -7.76 -4.43
N SER A 37 -19.77 -8.04 -3.14
CA SER A 37 -19.69 -7.03 -2.09
C SER A 37 -18.50 -6.15 -2.47
N LEU A 38 -18.79 -5.00 -3.08
CA LEU A 38 -17.83 -3.91 -3.25
C LEU A 38 -17.34 -3.57 -1.84
N VAL A 39 -16.11 -3.99 -1.56
CA VAL A 39 -15.35 -3.51 -0.40
C VAL A 39 -15.30 -1.98 -0.53
N PRO A 40 -15.70 -1.22 0.51
CA PRO A 40 -15.65 0.23 0.47
C PRO A 40 -14.20 0.72 0.30
N GLY A 41 -13.93 1.36 -0.84
CA GLY A 41 -13.13 2.59 -0.87
C GLY A 41 -11.61 2.52 -0.66
N SER A 42 -10.89 1.62 -1.33
CA SER A 42 -9.54 1.99 -1.79
C SER A 42 -9.73 2.91 -3.00
N ASP A 43 -10.11 4.16 -2.74
CA ASP A 43 -10.29 5.15 -3.78
C ASP A 43 -8.98 5.21 -4.57
N THR A 44 -9.00 4.77 -5.82
CA THR A 44 -7.84 4.81 -6.75
C THR A 44 -7.60 6.24 -7.24
N ARG A 45 -8.02 7.20 -6.43
CA ARG A 45 -7.90 8.62 -6.64
C ARG A 45 -6.43 8.98 -6.55
N ARG A 46 -5.97 9.62 -7.62
CA ARG A 46 -4.68 10.29 -7.61
C ARG A 46 -4.83 11.61 -6.86
N VAL A 47 -3.94 11.85 -5.92
CA VAL A 47 -3.85 13.09 -5.15
C VAL A 47 -2.45 13.66 -5.25
N GLY A 48 -2.24 14.93 -4.92
CA GLY A 48 -0.89 15.48 -4.83
C GLY A 48 -0.09 14.79 -3.74
N LEU A 49 1.21 14.52 -3.97
CA LEU A 49 2.05 13.89 -2.95
C LEU A 49 2.10 14.72 -1.66
N SER A 50 2.14 16.05 -1.75
CA SER A 50 2.09 16.97 -0.61
C SER A 50 0.84 16.79 0.27
N GLU A 51 -0.28 16.30 -0.29
CA GLU A 51 -1.49 16.03 0.49
C GLU A 51 -1.33 14.79 1.38
N LEU A 52 -0.40 13.88 1.03
CA LEU A 52 -0.16 12.64 1.76
C LEU A 52 0.90 12.77 2.85
N THR A 53 1.74 13.80 2.81
CA THR A 53 2.91 13.90 3.69
C THR A 53 2.57 14.22 5.14
N GLY A 54 1.37 14.78 5.39
CA GLY A 54 0.90 15.15 6.73
C GLY A 54 0.39 13.99 7.58
N ALA A 55 0.29 12.78 7.02
CA ALA A 55 -0.25 11.62 7.72
C ALA A 55 0.67 10.39 7.59
N PRO A 56 0.68 9.50 8.61
CA PRO A 56 1.31 8.19 8.46
C PRO A 56 0.62 7.39 7.36
N MET A 57 1.36 6.44 6.78
CA MET A 57 0.82 5.52 5.80
C MET A 57 -0.31 4.68 6.41
N PRO A 58 -1.48 4.55 5.73
CA PRO A 58 -2.56 3.68 6.19
C PRO A 58 -2.10 2.22 6.38
N ALA A 59 -2.69 1.51 7.34
CA ALA A 59 -2.27 0.16 7.70
C ALA A 59 -2.59 -0.91 6.63
N ASP A 60 -3.49 -0.61 5.70
CA ASP A 60 -3.95 -1.50 4.62
C ASP A 60 -3.22 -1.27 3.29
N VAL A 61 -2.25 -0.35 3.25
CA VAL A 61 -1.46 -0.03 2.07
C VAL A 61 0.02 -0.32 2.30
N ARG A 62 0.74 -0.61 1.23
CA ARG A 62 2.20 -0.83 1.25
C ARG A 62 3.02 0.40 0.86
N GLY A 63 2.34 1.46 0.44
CA GLY A 63 2.95 2.70 -0.04
C GLY A 63 2.07 3.39 -1.06
N ALA A 64 2.61 4.43 -1.68
CA ALA A 64 1.99 5.14 -2.78
C ALA A 64 2.85 5.04 -4.04
N ILE A 65 2.22 4.68 -5.16
CA ILE A 65 2.85 4.81 -6.48
C ILE A 65 2.81 6.28 -6.88
N VAL A 66 3.98 6.85 -7.15
CA VAL A 66 4.12 8.24 -7.57
C VAL A 66 4.37 8.36 -9.07
N THR A 67 3.78 9.38 -9.68
CA THR A 67 3.92 9.70 -11.09
C THR A 67 4.10 11.20 -11.26
N PRO A 68 5.11 11.67 -12.03
CA PRO A 68 5.20 13.07 -12.39
C PRO A 68 4.01 13.50 -13.24
N SER A 69 3.42 14.64 -12.91
CA SER A 69 2.28 15.23 -13.63
C SER A 69 2.28 16.75 -13.50
N GLY A 70 2.32 17.47 -14.62
CA GLY A 70 2.12 18.93 -14.64
C GLY A 70 3.03 19.73 -13.70
N GLY A 71 4.30 19.34 -13.54
CA GLY A 71 5.25 20.01 -12.64
C GLY A 71 5.20 19.57 -11.16
N GLY A 72 4.30 18.64 -10.82
CA GLY A 72 4.19 18.04 -9.49
C GLY A 72 4.28 16.52 -9.51
N LEU A 73 4.15 15.93 -8.32
CA LEU A 73 3.99 14.48 -8.15
C LEU A 73 2.55 14.20 -7.76
N THR A 74 1.89 13.33 -8.53
CA THR A 74 0.66 12.68 -8.11
C THR A 74 0.98 11.32 -7.52
N ALA A 75 0.18 10.92 -6.54
CA ALA A 75 0.32 9.69 -5.81
C ALA A 75 -1.00 8.94 -5.78
N SER A 76 -0.93 7.62 -5.89
CA SER A 76 -2.06 6.72 -5.67
C SER A 76 -1.64 5.62 -4.71
N TRP A 77 -2.45 5.36 -3.70
CA TRP A 77 -2.21 4.29 -2.75
C TRP A 77 -2.13 2.93 -3.41
N LEU A 78 -1.19 2.12 -2.96
CA LEU A 78 -1.02 0.73 -3.37
C LEU A 78 -1.45 -0.18 -2.23
N PRO A 79 -2.57 -0.92 -2.36
CA PRO A 79 -3.04 -1.82 -1.32
C PRO A 79 -2.02 -2.92 -0.98
N LEU A 80 -2.02 -3.41 0.25
CA LEU A 80 -1.23 -4.58 0.66
C LEU A 80 -1.60 -5.84 -0.13
N SER A 81 -2.85 -5.95 -0.58
CA SER A 81 -3.34 -7.06 -1.41
C SER A 81 -2.87 -7.00 -2.86
N ALA A 82 -2.28 -5.89 -3.31
CA ALA A 82 -1.75 -5.78 -4.67
C ALA A 82 -0.49 -6.63 -4.84
N PRO A 83 -0.22 -7.17 -6.04
CA PRO A 83 1.00 -7.93 -6.32
C PRO A 83 2.26 -7.17 -5.89
N ASP A 84 3.28 -7.88 -5.38
CA ASP A 84 4.50 -7.23 -4.86
C ASP A 84 5.30 -6.45 -5.93
N ARG A 85 4.93 -6.61 -7.21
CA ARG A 85 5.56 -5.92 -8.34
C ARG A 85 5.20 -4.44 -8.40
N VAL A 86 6.23 -3.60 -8.53
CA VAL A 86 6.09 -2.20 -8.91
C VAL A 86 6.19 -2.11 -10.45
N PRO A 87 5.28 -1.40 -11.15
CA PRO A 87 5.36 -1.28 -12.60
C PRO A 87 6.70 -0.66 -13.05
N PRO A 88 7.31 -1.13 -14.15
CA PRO A 88 8.56 -0.58 -14.65
C PRO A 88 8.50 0.94 -14.83
N GLY A 89 9.51 1.65 -14.32
CA GLY A 89 9.58 3.10 -14.41
C GLY A 89 8.63 3.86 -13.48
N ARG A 90 7.96 3.16 -12.56
CA ARG A 90 7.21 3.78 -11.46
C ARG A 90 8.00 3.68 -10.17
N VAL A 91 7.81 4.68 -9.32
CA VAL A 91 8.41 4.71 -7.99
C VAL A 91 7.32 4.43 -6.97
N LEU A 92 7.58 3.49 -6.07
CA LEU A 92 6.80 3.24 -4.86
C LEU A 92 7.47 3.98 -3.70
N LEU A 93 6.74 4.92 -3.09
CA LEU A 93 7.14 5.53 -1.82
C LEU A 93 6.43 4.81 -0.68
N SER A 94 7.20 4.44 0.34
CA SER A 94 6.69 3.85 1.59
C SER A 94 7.29 4.62 2.76
N TRP A 95 6.48 4.91 3.77
CA TRP A 95 6.96 5.65 4.93
C TRP A 95 6.37 5.17 6.24
N THR A 96 7.17 5.29 7.29
CA THR A 96 6.82 4.89 8.65
C THR A 96 7.14 6.01 9.63
N PRO A 97 6.34 6.18 10.70
CA PRO A 97 6.68 7.10 11.77
C PRO A 97 8.02 6.75 12.42
N ALA A 98 8.91 7.75 12.53
CA ALA A 98 10.23 7.63 13.15
C ALA A 98 10.35 8.41 14.47
N GLY A 99 9.31 9.18 14.82
CA GLY A 99 9.24 10.01 16.02
C GLY A 99 8.13 11.04 15.89
N PRO A 100 8.01 11.99 16.84
CA PRO A 100 7.07 13.10 16.72
C PRO A 100 7.31 13.87 15.43
N GLU A 101 6.31 13.90 14.56
CA GLU A 101 6.32 14.58 13.25
C GLU A 101 7.44 14.14 12.28
N GLN A 102 8.05 12.98 12.54
CA GLN A 102 9.14 12.45 11.73
C GLN A 102 8.71 11.20 10.98
N MET A 103 9.11 11.12 9.71
CA MET A 103 8.83 10.02 8.81
C MET A 103 10.12 9.51 8.20
N ASP A 104 10.36 8.20 8.31
CA ASP A 104 11.35 7.52 7.50
C ASP A 104 10.70 7.19 6.17
N VAL A 105 11.23 7.75 5.08
CA VAL A 105 10.69 7.58 3.74
C VAL A 105 11.65 6.72 2.92
N THR A 106 11.11 5.74 2.22
CA THR A 106 11.85 4.85 1.33
C THR A 106 11.25 4.89 -0.07
N ALA A 107 12.10 4.92 -1.08
CA ALA A 107 11.70 4.88 -2.49
C ALA A 107 12.19 3.59 -3.14
N HIS A 108 11.30 2.91 -3.86
CA HIS A 108 11.63 1.75 -4.66
C HIS A 108 11.27 1.99 -6.13
N LEU A 109 12.21 1.77 -7.04
CA LEU A 109 11.98 1.85 -8.48
C LEU A 109 11.56 0.48 -9.02
N GLY A 110 10.44 0.44 -9.76
CA GLY A 110 10.03 -0.73 -10.52
C GLY A 110 10.89 -0.93 -11.77
N LEU A 111 11.32 -2.16 -11.99
CA LEU A 111 12.07 -2.63 -13.15
C LEU A 111 11.37 -3.83 -13.79
N PRO A 112 11.68 -4.20 -15.05
CA PRO A 112 11.05 -5.35 -15.71
C PRO A 112 11.07 -6.63 -14.87
N GLY A 113 12.19 -6.92 -14.19
CA GLY A 113 12.39 -8.11 -13.38
C GLY A 113 12.10 -7.97 -11.87
N GLY A 114 11.67 -6.81 -11.38
CA GLY A 114 11.46 -6.62 -9.94
C GLY A 114 11.40 -5.17 -9.50
N ARG A 115 11.93 -4.88 -8.31
CA ARG A 115 12.10 -3.53 -7.78
C ARG A 115 13.47 -3.38 -7.12
N VAL A 116 14.02 -2.18 -7.15
CA VAL A 116 15.29 -1.84 -6.49
C VAL A 116 15.07 -0.68 -5.53
N LEU A 117 15.77 -0.69 -4.39
CA LEU A 117 15.82 0.46 -3.50
C LEU A 117 16.49 1.62 -4.23
N LEU A 118 15.76 2.73 -4.38
CA LEU A 118 16.25 3.94 -5.03
C LEU A 118 16.89 4.89 -4.02
N ALA A 119 16.22 5.13 -2.90
CA ALA A 119 16.67 6.05 -1.86
C ALA A 119 15.99 5.77 -0.52
N MET A 120 16.64 6.20 0.55
CA MET A 120 16.06 6.27 1.89
C MET A 120 16.34 7.64 2.50
N TRP A 121 15.34 8.22 3.12
CA TRP A 121 15.43 9.50 3.81
C TRP A 121 14.91 9.33 5.25
N PRO A 122 15.81 9.20 6.23
CA PRO A 122 15.40 9.05 7.61
C PRO A 122 14.95 10.39 8.23
N GLY A 123 13.97 10.34 9.11
CA GLY A 123 13.58 11.46 9.98
C GLY A 123 13.07 12.72 9.25
N LEU A 124 12.48 12.59 8.07
CA LEU A 124 11.91 13.72 7.35
C LEU A 124 10.71 14.32 8.10
N ARG A 125 10.57 15.64 8.07
CA ARG A 125 9.52 16.39 8.78
C ARG A 125 8.68 17.21 7.81
N GLY A 126 7.46 17.55 8.24
CA GLY A 126 6.57 18.44 7.49
C GLY A 126 6.25 17.93 6.08
N ASP A 127 6.18 18.84 5.10
CA ASP A 127 6.02 18.48 3.69
C ASP A 127 7.34 17.97 3.08
N TRP A 128 7.62 16.71 3.36
CA TRP A 128 8.78 16.00 2.82
C TRP A 128 8.68 15.70 1.32
N SER A 129 7.54 15.99 0.66
CA SER A 129 7.39 15.78 -0.77
C SER A 129 8.39 16.63 -1.57
N THR A 130 8.76 17.80 -1.02
CA THR A 130 9.74 18.72 -1.60
C THR A 130 11.14 18.13 -1.63
N VAL A 131 11.49 17.30 -0.63
CA VAL A 131 12.79 16.63 -0.51
C VAL A 131 12.91 15.45 -1.48
N VAL A 132 11.85 14.63 -1.60
CA VAL A 132 11.88 13.44 -2.46
C VAL A 132 11.62 13.76 -3.94
N ARG A 133 11.00 14.92 -4.24
CA ARG A 133 10.56 15.29 -5.59
C ARG A 133 11.68 15.32 -6.64
N PRO A 134 12.86 15.91 -6.38
CA PRO A 134 13.95 15.92 -7.36
C PRO A 134 14.32 14.51 -7.80
N THR A 135 14.61 13.61 -6.85
CA THR A 135 14.99 12.22 -7.12
C THR A 135 13.91 11.46 -7.90
N VAL A 136 12.64 11.57 -7.50
CA VAL A 136 11.54 10.90 -8.19
C VAL A 136 11.37 11.43 -9.61
N THR A 137 11.48 12.75 -9.81
CA THR A 137 11.30 13.39 -11.12
C THR A 137 12.43 13.02 -12.07
N GLU A 138 13.68 13.06 -11.61
CA GLU A 138 14.85 12.70 -12.40
C GLU A 138 14.79 11.24 -12.87
N VAL A 139 14.49 10.31 -11.97
CA VAL A 139 14.43 8.89 -12.30
C VAL A 139 13.29 8.58 -13.27
N ALA A 140 12.12 9.19 -13.07
CA ALA A 140 11.01 9.05 -14.00
C ALA A 140 11.33 9.64 -15.38
N GLY A 141 12.04 10.78 -15.41
CA GLY A 141 12.55 11.39 -16.64
C GLY A 141 13.55 10.50 -17.37
N LEU A 142 14.54 9.97 -16.67
CA LEU A 142 15.54 9.04 -17.20
C LEU A 142 14.90 7.78 -17.76
N HIS A 143 13.96 7.17 -17.02
CA HIS A 143 13.23 6.00 -17.50
C HIS A 143 12.43 6.31 -18.77
N SER A 144 11.79 7.49 -18.83
CA SER A 144 11.03 7.91 -20.02
C SER A 144 11.95 8.11 -21.23
N ALA A 145 13.10 8.75 -21.04
CA ALA A 145 14.10 8.95 -22.08
C ALA A 145 14.65 7.61 -22.59
N LEU A 146 15.02 6.70 -21.69
CA LEU A 146 15.50 5.37 -22.05
C LEU A 146 14.45 4.59 -22.82
N ARG A 147 13.20 4.59 -22.35
CA ARG A 147 12.09 3.90 -23.04
C ARG A 147 11.88 4.45 -24.45
N LEU A 148 11.94 5.77 -24.63
CA LEU A 148 11.84 6.38 -25.95
C LEU A 148 13.02 6.00 -26.85
N ALA A 149 14.25 6.04 -26.33
CA ALA A 149 15.45 5.66 -27.07
C ALA A 149 15.38 4.19 -27.54
N THR A 150 14.95 3.27 -26.67
CA THR A 150 14.76 1.86 -27.04
C THR A 150 13.72 1.71 -28.15
N LEU A 151 12.56 2.36 -28.04
CA LEU A 151 11.53 2.30 -29.08
C LEU A 151 12.00 2.86 -30.42
N VAL A 152 12.83 3.92 -30.41
CA VAL A 152 13.41 4.48 -31.62
C VAL A 152 14.45 3.51 -32.21
N ALA A 153 15.32 2.94 -31.38
CA ALA A 153 16.33 1.98 -31.83
C ALA A 153 15.68 0.74 -32.48
N GLU A 154 14.63 0.19 -31.87
CA GLU A 154 13.87 -0.95 -32.41
C GLU A 154 13.23 -0.65 -33.78
N ARG A 155 12.78 0.59 -34.00
CA ARG A 155 12.19 1.03 -35.26
C ARG A 155 13.20 1.31 -36.37
N LEU A 156 14.44 1.66 -36.01
CA LEU A 156 15.50 1.93 -36.97
C LEU A 156 16.28 0.67 -37.34
N GLY A 157 16.23 -0.36 -36.50
CA GLY A 157 16.92 -1.63 -36.71
C GLY A 157 16.07 -2.74 -37.35
N GLY A 158 14.77 -2.50 -37.60
CA GLY A 158 13.86 -3.42 -38.28
C GLY A 158 13.42 -2.88 -39.62
#